data_AF-A0A433Q8Z3-F1
#
_entry.id   AF-A0A433Q8Z3-F1
#
_cell.length_a   1.000
_cell.length_b   1.000
_cell.length_c   1.000
_cell.angle_alpha   90.00
_cell.angle_beta   90.00
_cell.angle_gamma   90.00
#
_symmetry.space_group_name_H-M   'P 1'
#
loop_
_entity.id
_entity.type
_entity.pdbx_description
1 polymer ?
#
loop_
_entity_poly.entity_id
_entity_poly.type
_entity_poly.pdbx_seq_one_letter_code
_entity_poly.pdbx_strand_id
1 'polypeptide(L)' 'MATHTRKEPGNIHYEINRSVEDPNKFFLYEVYVDDDALKAHSESDYFKKYVLEEALPLLEKRERSVYKELV' A
#
# COMPACT_ATOMS: atom_id res chain seq x y z
N MET A 1 -4.02 -4.20 8.25
CA MET A 1 -3.44 -3.22 7.30
C MET A 1 -4.38 -2.03 7.03
N ALA A 2 -5.37 -2.15 6.14
CA ALA A 2 -6.18 -1.01 5.64
C ALA A 2 -6.78 -0.08 6.73
N THR A 3 -7.37 -0.63 7.80
CA THR A 3 -7.97 0.18 8.88
C THR A 3 -6.94 1.03 9.64
N HIS A 4 -5.69 0.56 9.77
CA HIS A 4 -4.62 1.35 10.37
C HIS A 4 -4.16 2.42 9.41
N THR A 5 -3.95 2.07 8.13
CA THR A 5 -3.44 3.02 7.15
C THR A 5 -4.34 4.20 6.89
N ARG A 6 -5.65 3.97 6.80
CA ARG A 6 -6.63 5.06 6.63
C ARG A 6 -6.71 6.01 7.82
N LYS A 7 -6.07 5.69 8.95
CA LYS A 7 -5.98 6.55 10.14
C LYS A 7 -4.63 7.24 10.26
N GLU A 8 -3.68 6.96 9.37
CA GLU A 8 -2.39 7.63 9.36
C GLU A 8 -2.57 9.11 9.02
N PRO A 9 -1.94 10.05 9.75
CA PRO A 9 -2.12 11.48 9.51
C PRO A 9 -1.79 11.95 8.10
N GLY A 10 -0.88 11.26 7.41
CA GLY A 10 -0.45 11.59 6.06
C GLY A 10 -1.10 10.75 4.95
N ASN A 11 -2.03 9.84 5.28
CA ASN A 11 -2.77 9.09 4.27
C ASN A 11 -3.95 9.92 3.75
N ILE A 12 -3.98 10.17 2.44
CA ILE A 12 -5.09 10.84 1.75
C ILE A 12 -6.06 9.79 1.22
N HIS A 13 -5.53 8.73 0.62
CA HIS A 13 -6.34 7.66 0.03
C HIS A 13 -5.67 6.30 0.21
N TYR A 14 -6.48 5.26 0.44
CA TYR A 14 -6.01 3.89 0.56
C TYR A 14 -7.09 2.89 0.18
N GLU A 15 -7.02 2.42 -1.07
CA GLU A 15 -7.91 1.43 -1.65
C GLU A 15 -7.18 0.14 -1.97
N ILE A 16 -7.87 -0.97 -1.72
CA ILE A 16 -7.42 -2.31 -2.09
C ILE A 16 -8.45 -2.84 -3.07
N ASN A 17 -7.98 -3.17 -4.27
CA ASN A 17 -8.79 -3.71 -5.34
C ASN A 17 -8.28 -5.12 -5.69
N ARG A 18 -9.21 -5.95 -6.13
CA ARG A 18 -8.92 -7.25 -6.74
C ARG A 18 -9.23 -7.13 -8.23
N SER A 19 -8.38 -7.70 -9.09
CA SER A 19 -8.66 -7.73 -10.52
C SER A 19 -9.99 -8.44 -10.79
N VAL A 20 -10.73 -7.94 -11.78
CA VAL A 20 -11.98 -8.56 -12.25
C VAL A 20 -11.72 -9.78 -13.15
N GLU A 21 -10.50 -9.89 -13.69
CA GLU A 21 -10.10 -10.98 -14.60
C GLU A 21 -9.25 -12.05 -13.90
N ASP A 22 -8.49 -11.67 -12.88
CA ASP A 22 -7.58 -12.58 -12.17
C ASP A 22 -7.76 -12.48 -10.64
N PRO A 23 -8.33 -13.51 -9.98
CA PRO A 23 -8.55 -13.50 -8.54
C PRO A 23 -7.25 -13.45 -7.72
N ASN A 24 -6.08 -13.75 -8.27
CA ASN A 24 -4.82 -13.69 -7.53
C ASN A 24 -4.09 -12.35 -7.69
N LYS A 25 -4.63 -11.43 -8.51
CA LYS A 25 -4.05 -10.12 -8.75
C LYS A 25 -4.75 -9.05 -7.93
N PHE A 26 -3.96 -8.33 -7.15
CA PHE A 26 -4.39 -7.22 -6.32
C PHE A 26 -3.73 -5.91 -6.76
N PHE A 27 -4.46 -4.81 -6.60
CA PHE A 27 -3.97 -3.46 -6.85
C PHE A 27 -4.25 -2.60 -5.63
N LEU A 28 -3.23 -1.89 -5.16
CA LEU A 28 -3.35 -0.94 -4.06
C LEU A 28 -3.18 0.46 -4.64
N TYR A 29 -4.20 1.30 -4.48
CA TYR A 29 -4.13 2.71 -4.83
C TYR A 29 -3.94 3.51 -3.55
N GLU A 30 -2.78 4.15 -3.45
CA GLU A 30 -2.35 4.84 -2.24
C GLU A 30 -1.93 6.26 -2.59
N VAL A 31 -2.43 7.23 -1.83
CA VAL A 31 -2.07 8.64 -1.96
C VAL A 31 -1.67 9.15 -0.58
N TYR A 32 -0.50 9.77 -0.51
CA TYR A 32 0.05 10.36 0.70
C TYR A 32 0.35 11.83 0.47
N VAL A 33 0.32 12.62 1.55
CA VAL A 33 0.58 14.07 1.51
C VAL A 33 2.00 14.39 1.02
N ASP A 34 2.97 13.51 1.30
CA ASP A 34 4.37 13.65 0.89
C ASP A 34 5.12 12.31 1.00
N ASP A 35 6.41 12.34 0.65
CA ASP A 35 7.30 11.19 0.68
C ASP A 35 7.58 10.73 2.13
N ASP A 36 7.54 11.63 3.12
CA ASP A 36 7.78 11.31 4.53
C ASP A 36 6.60 10.53 5.13
N ALA A 37 5.36 10.87 4.78
CA ALA A 37 4.17 10.11 5.13
C ALA A 37 4.22 8.69 4.55
N LEU A 38 4.61 8.56 3.28
CA LEU A 38 4.78 7.25 2.64
C LEU A 38 5.90 6.42 3.28
N LYS A 39 6.97 7.07 3.74
CA LYS A 39 8.04 6.43 4.49
C LYS A 39 7.55 5.97 5.87
N ALA A 40 6.89 6.84 6.62
CA ALA A 40 6.32 6.52 7.94
C ALA A 40 5.34 5.33 7.86
N HIS A 41 4.49 5.31 6.83
CA HIS A 41 3.64 4.17 6.50
C HIS A 41 4.44 2.86 6.37
N SER A 42 5.48 2.87 5.53
CA SER A 42 6.30 1.70 5.19
C SER A 42 7.15 1.20 6.36
N GLU A 43 7.43 2.07 7.35
CA GLU A 43 8.22 1.74 8.54
C GLU A 43 7.36 1.26 9.72
N SER A 44 6.04 1.38 9.63
CA SER A 44 5.11 0.97 10.69
C SER A 44 5.15 -0.53 10.99
N ASP A 45 4.84 -0.88 12.24
CA ASP A 45 4.87 -2.28 12.69
C ASP A 45 3.82 -3.15 11.96
N TYR A 46 2.64 -2.58 11.69
CA TYR A 46 1.61 -3.31 10.93
C TYR A 46 2.01 -3.48 9.47
N PHE A 47 2.74 -2.54 8.86
CA PHE A 47 3.26 -2.73 7.50
C PHE A 47 4.27 -3.87 7.48
N LYS A 48 5.26 -3.87 8.39
CA LYS A 48 6.26 -4.94 8.47
C LYS A 48 5.61 -6.31 8.63
N LYS A 49 4.69 -6.43 9.58
CA LYS A 49 3.95 -7.67 9.82
C LYS A 49 3.13 -8.11 8.59
N TYR A 50 2.18 -7.29 8.13
CA TYR A 50 1.23 -7.74 7.11
C TYR A 50 1.85 -7.79 5.71
N VAL A 51 2.79 -6.90 5.39
CA VAL A 51 3.37 -6.80 4.05
C VAL A 51 4.65 -7.61 3.94
N LEU A 52 5.64 -7.39 4.81
CA LEU A 52 6.96 -8.01 4.67
C LEU A 52 6.98 -9.46 5.15
N GLU A 53 6.33 -9.75 6.29
CA GLU A 53 6.37 -11.09 6.89
C GLU A 53 5.28 -12.01 6.33
N GLU A 54 4.05 -11.51 6.14
CA GLU A 54 2.92 -12.33 5.73
C GLU A 54 2.69 -12.33 4.21
N ALA A 55 2.50 -11.16 3.58
CA ALA A 55 2.12 -11.11 2.18
C ALA A 55 3.28 -11.40 1.23
N LEU A 56 4.46 -10.79 1.43
CA LEU A 56 5.58 -10.86 0.48
C LEU A 56 6.00 -12.31 0.14
N PRO A 57 6.09 -13.27 1.08
CA PRO A 57 6.43 -14.66 0.75
C PRO A 57 5.37 -15.39 -0.10
N LEU A 58 4.14 -14.90 -0.13
CA LEU A 58 3.02 -15.49 -0.88
C LEU A 58 2.88 -14.91 -2.29
N LEU A 59 3.59 -13.82 -2.60
CA LEU A 59 3.49 -13.14 -3.88
C LEU A 59 4.43 -13.79 -4.90
N GLU A 60 3.87 -14.26 -6.01
CA GLU A 60 4.64 -14.63 -7.19
C GLU A 60 5.41 -13.42 -7.75
N LYS A 61 4.79 -12.24 -7.71
CA LYS A 61 5.35 -10.99 -8.21
C LYS A 61 4.83 -9.80 -7.42
N ARG A 62 5.69 -8.78 -7.21
CA ARG A 62 5.32 -7.49 -6.63
C ARG A 62 5.95 -6.35 -7.44
N GLU A 63 5.12 -5.40 -7.85
CA GLU A 63 5.56 -4.17 -8.52
C GLU A 63 5.06 -2.96 -7.74
N ARG A 64 5.87 -1.91 -7.70
CA ARG A 64 5.52 -0.63 -7.09
C ARG A 64 6.02 0.49 -7.98
N SER A 65 5.15 1.45 -8.26
CA SER A 65 5.48 2.66 -9.00
C SER A 65 4.98 3.85 -8.21
N VAL A 66 5.81 4.89 -8.14
CA VAL A 66 5.49 6.13 -7.44
C VAL A 66 5.36 7.23 -8.48
N TYR A 67 4.24 7.94 -8.42
CA TYR A 67 3.92 9.02 -9.34
C TYR A 67 3.67 10.29 -8.53
N LYS A 68 3.87 11.44 -9.18
CA LYS A 68 3.44 12.74 -8.68
C LYS A 68 2.30 13.23 -9.56
N GLU A 69 1.32 13.88 -8.95
CA GLU A 69 0.27 14.57 -9.68
C GLU A 69 0.90 15.62 -10.60
N LEU A 70 0.44 15.68 -11.85
CA LEU A 70 1.03 16.52 -12.88
C LEU A 70 0.42 17.93 -12.90
N VAL A 71 -0.84 18.06 -12.48
CA VAL A 71 -1.64 19.31 -12.52
C VAL A 71 -2.69 19.32 -11.43
#